data_AF-A0A1Y6KFH6-F1
#
_entry.id   AF-A0A1Y6KFH6-F1
#
_cell.length_a   1.000
_cell.length_b   1.000
_cell.length_c   1.000
_cell.angle_alpha   90.00
_cell.angle_beta   90.00
_cell.angle_gamma   90.00
#
_symmetry.space_group_name_H-M   'P 1'
#
loop_
_entity.id
_entity.type
_entity.pdbx_description
1 polymer ?
#
loop_
_entity_poly.entity_id
_entity_poly.type
_entity_poly.pdbx_seq_one_letter_code
_entity_poly.pdbx_strand_id
1 'polypeptide(L)' 'MTTLLDKAFDVARQLPAEEQDELARVLLRLTGHDEAHVELTQADLASLAGSLREADRRQFATDDHINAIWARHGL' A
#
# COMPACT_ATOMS: atom_id res chain seq x y z
N MET A 1 -22.08 -9.61 -2.51
CA MET A 1 -22.58 -8.22 -2.52
C MET A 1 -23.95 -8.23 -3.19
N THR A 2 -24.41 -7.13 -3.82
CA THR A 2 -25.56 -7.24 -4.75
C THR A 2 -25.13 -8.08 -5.95
N THR A 3 -26.06 -8.77 -6.61
CA THR A 3 -25.76 -9.61 -7.78
C THR A 3 -25.07 -8.82 -8.90
N LEU A 4 -25.40 -7.54 -9.05
CA LEU A 4 -24.74 -6.66 -10.02
C LEU A 4 -23.29 -6.34 -9.60
N LEU A 5 -23.06 -6.04 -8.32
CA LEU A 5 -21.74 -5.68 -7.83
C LEU A 5 -20.79 -6.90 -7.81
N ASP A 6 -21.30 -8.09 -7.52
CA ASP A 6 -20.50 -9.34 -7.60
C ASP A 6 -19.98 -9.56 -9.03
N LYS A 7 -20.85 -9.44 -10.05
CA LYS A 7 -20.45 -9.54 -11.46
C LYS A 7 -19.42 -8.48 -11.85
N ALA A 8 -19.60 -7.25 -11.38
CA ALA A 8 -18.64 -6.17 -11.65
C ALA A 8 -17.26 -6.49 -11.07
N PHE A 9 -17.19 -7.04 -9.86
CA PHE A 9 -15.94 -7.48 -9.24
C PHE A 9 -15.28 -8.65 -9.96
N ASP A 10 -16.07 -9.62 -10.43
CA ASP A 10 -15.54 -10.77 -11.19
C ASP A 10 -14.89 -10.33 -12.50
N VAL A 11 -15.46 -9.32 -13.17
CA VAL A 11 -14.87 -8.70 -14.36
C VAL A 11 -13.64 -7.88 -14.00
N ALA A 12 -13.73 -7.01 -12.98
CA ALA A 12 -12.62 -6.16 -12.55
C ALA A 12 -11.38 -6.98 -12.18
N ARG A 13 -11.55 -8.11 -11.50
CA ARG A 13 -10.44 -8.98 -11.07
C ARG A 13 -9.65 -9.59 -12.24
N GLN A 14 -10.19 -9.58 -13.46
CA GLN A 14 -9.51 -10.09 -14.65
C GLN A 14 -8.67 -9.02 -15.38
N LEU A 15 -8.82 -7.74 -15.01
CA LEU A 15 -8.07 -6.65 -15.62
C LEU A 15 -6.58 -6.66 -15.18
N PRO A 16 -5.68 -6.00 -15.92
CA PRO A 16 -4.33 -5.70 -15.43
C PRO A 16 -4.38 -4.92 -14.11
N ALA A 17 -3.36 -5.10 -13.26
CA ALA A 17 -3.32 -4.48 -11.92
C ALA A 17 -3.52 -2.95 -11.96
N GLU A 18 -2.89 -2.27 -12.93
CA GLU A 18 -3.03 -0.83 -13.12
C GLU A 18 -4.49 -0.41 -13.38
N GLU A 19 -5.20 -1.15 -14.23
CA GLU A 19 -6.61 -0.89 -14.53
C GLU A 19 -7.53 -1.22 -13.34
N GLN A 20 -7.19 -2.24 -12.55
CA GLN A 20 -7.89 -2.54 -11.30
C GLN A 20 -7.78 -1.37 -10.32
N ASP A 21 -6.58 -0.80 -10.18
CA ASP A 21 -6.32 0.31 -9.27
C ASP A 21 -7.02 1.60 -9.71
N GLU A 22 -7.08 1.88 -11.02
CA GLU A 22 -7.86 3.01 -11.54
C GLU A 22 -9.35 2.87 -11.24
N LEU A 23 -9.92 1.67 -11.44
CA LEU A 23 -11.32 1.40 -11.12
C LEU A 23 -11.59 1.52 -9.61
N ALA A 24 -10.68 1.00 -8.78
CA ALA A 24 -10.76 1.12 -7.33
C ALA A 24 -10.76 2.59 -6.90
N ARG A 25 -9.86 3.42 -7.46
CA ARG A 25 -9.81 4.87 -7.20
C ARG A 25 -11.13 5.57 -7.53
N VAL A 26 -11.78 5.22 -8.65
CA VAL A 26 -13.10 5.76 -8.99
C VAL A 26 -14.16 5.37 -7.96
N LEU A 27 -14.21 4.10 -7.54
CA LEU A 27 -15.16 3.61 -6.55
C LEU A 27 -14.96 4.25 -5.16
N LEU A 28 -13.70 4.40 -4.74
CA LEU A 28 -13.35 5.05 -3.47
C LEU A 28 -13.79 6.52 -3.49
N ARG A 29 -13.53 7.26 -4.58
CA ARG A 29 -14.04 8.63 -4.77
C ARG A 29 -15.57 8.72 -4.69
N LEU A 30 -16.28 7.84 -5.40
CA LEU A 30 -17.75 7.85 -5.41
C LEU A 30 -18.36 7.52 -4.05
N THR A 31 -17.65 6.77 -3.21
CA THR A 31 -18.12 6.38 -1.89
C THR A 31 -17.61 7.28 -0.77
N GLY A 32 -16.84 8.34 -1.08
CA GLY A 32 -16.26 9.25 -0.09
C GLY A 32 -15.09 8.66 0.70
N HIS A 33 -14.49 7.58 0.20
CA HIS A 33 -13.28 6.95 0.76
C HIS A 33 -12.03 7.30 -0.07
N ASP A 34 -12.04 8.47 -0.72
CA ASP A 34 -10.85 9.03 -1.34
C ASP A 34 -9.89 9.46 -0.22
N GLU A 35 -9.08 8.52 0.26
CA GLU A 35 -7.91 8.87 1.05
C GLU A 35 -6.99 9.71 0.17
N ALA A 36 -6.50 10.84 0.71
CA ALA A 36 -5.63 11.73 -0.05
C ALA A 36 -4.44 10.94 -0.60
N HIS A 37 -4.37 10.83 -1.93
CA HIS A 37 -3.23 10.21 -2.57
C HIS A 37 -1.99 11.05 -2.26
N VAL A 38 -1.06 10.47 -1.51
CA VAL A 38 0.22 11.11 -1.20
C VAL A 38 1.18 10.81 -2.34
N GLU A 39 1.31 11.77 -3.24
CA GLU A 39 2.33 11.75 -4.27
C GLU A 39 3.72 11.83 -3.62
N LEU A 40 4.50 10.76 -3.73
CA LEU A 40 5.87 10.75 -3.22
C LEU A 40 6.75 11.65 -4.09
N THR A 41 7.45 12.58 -3.45
CA THR A 41 8.43 13.40 -4.15
C THR A 41 9.65 12.55 -4.54
N GLN A 42 10.48 13.06 -5.45
CA GLN A 42 11.76 12.42 -5.76
C GLN A 42 12.67 12.29 -4.53
N ALA A 43 12.58 13.23 -3.58
CA ALA A 43 13.32 13.15 -2.33
C ALA A 43 12.80 12.00 -1.44
N ASP A 44 11.48 11.82 -1.36
CA ASP A 44 10.87 10.70 -0.62
C ASP A 44 11.30 9.36 -1.22
N LEU A 45 11.22 9.21 -2.54
CA LEU A 45 11.68 8.00 -3.24
C LEU A 45 13.17 7.73 -3.01
N ALA A 46 14.01 8.77 -3.07
CA ALA A 46 15.44 8.64 -2.80
C ALA A 46 15.72 8.20 -1.36
N SER A 47 14.92 8.66 -0.40
CA SER A 47 15.05 8.26 1.01
C SER A 47 14.78 6.76 1.22
N LEU A 48 13.86 6.17 0.43
CA LEU A 48 13.51 4.75 0.50
C LEU A 48 14.55 3.83 -0.16
N ALA A 49 15.40 4.36 -1.04
CA ALA A 49 16.33 3.55 -1.84
C ALA A 49 17.30 2.72 -0.97
N GLY A 50 17.66 3.21 0.22
CA GLY A 50 18.48 2.45 1.19
C GLY A 50 17.73 1.22 1.70
N SER A 51 16.57 1.43 2.30
CA SER A 51 15.74 0.39 2.91
C SER A 51 15.31 -0.67 1.89
N LEU A 52 15.00 -0.28 0.65
CA LEU A 52 14.65 -1.23 -0.42
C LEU A 52 15.80 -2.18 -0.76
N ARG A 53 17.05 -1.67 -0.84
CA ARG A 53 18.23 -2.53 -1.08
C ARG A 53 18.50 -3.50 0.08
N GLU A 54 18.23 -3.08 1.31
CA GLU A 54 18.34 -3.95 2.49
C GLU A 54 17.26 -5.04 2.47
N ALA A 55 16.02 -4.68 2.10
CA ALA A 55 14.91 -5.60 1.95
C ALA A 55 15.18 -6.66 0.87
N ASP A 56 15.72 -6.27 -0.29
CA ASP A 56 16.13 -7.20 -1.35
C ASP A 56 17.14 -8.25 -0.85
N ARG A 57 17.97 -7.87 0.12
CA ARG A 57 18.97 -8.73 0.77
C ARG A 57 18.46 -9.43 2.03
N ARG A 58 17.18 -9.25 2.38
CA ARG A 58 16.54 -9.74 3.62
C ARG A 58 17.23 -9.26 4.89
N GLN A 59 17.81 -8.07 4.87
CA GLN A 59 18.47 -7.43 6.01
C GLN A 59 17.44 -6.68 6.85
N PHE A 60 16.51 -7.41 7.45
CA PHE A 60 15.50 -6.84 8.34
C PHE A 60 16.01 -6.76 9.77
N ALA A 61 15.45 -5.82 10.55
CA ALA A 61 15.65 -5.80 11.99
C ALA A 61 15.14 -7.12 12.60
N THR A 62 15.82 -7.60 13.64
CA THR A 62 15.36 -8.75 14.43
C THR A 62 14.26 -8.31 15.39
N ASP A 63 13.52 -9.29 15.92
CA ASP A 63 12.48 -9.03 16.92
C ASP A 63 13.03 -8.29 18.14
N ASP A 64 14.24 -8.66 18.61
CA ASP A 64 14.90 -7.98 19.73
C ASP A 64 15.21 -6.51 19.43
N HIS A 65 15.63 -6.20 18.19
CA HIS A 65 15.85 -4.81 17.77
C HIS A 65 14.54 -4.01 17.74
N ILE A 66 13.44 -4.60 17.24
CA ILE A 66 12.13 -3.95 17.20
C ILE A 66 11.59 -3.72 18.62
N ASN A 67 11.68 -4.72 19.49
CA ASN A 67 11.25 -4.63 20.89
C ASN A 67 12.00 -3.53 21.65
N ALA A 68 13.31 -3.41 21.44
CA ALA A 68 14.11 -2.35 22.06
C ALA A 68 13.68 -0.94 21.59
N ILE A 69 13.30 -0.80 20.31
CA ILE A 69 12.79 0.46 19.76
C ILE A 69 11.42 0.79 20.37
N TRP A 70 10.48 -0.16 20.40
CA TRP A 70 9.15 0.05 20.98
C TRP A 70 9.21 0.44 22.46
N ALA A 71 10.03 -0.26 23.24
CA ALA A 71 10.25 0.06 24.65
C ALA A 71 10.76 1.50 24.85
N ARG A 72 11.62 2.01 23.96
CA ARG A 72 12.09 3.40 23.99
C ARG A 72 10.95 4.41 23.79
N HIS A 73 9.89 4.03 23.07
CA HIS A 73 8.73 4.86 22.79
C HIS A 73 7.51 4.54 23.68
N GLY A 74 7.64 3.63 24.64
CA GLY A 74 6.58 3.25 25.57
C GLY A 74 5.45 2.42 24.95
N LEU A 75 5.75 1.73 23.84
CA LEU A 75 4.85 0.79 23.16
C LEU A 75 5.11 -0.65 23.60
#